data_AF-A0A2T3K9U9-F1
#
_entry.id   AF-A0A2T3K9U9-F1
#
_cell.length_a   1.000
_cell.length_b   1.000
_cell.length_c   1.000
_cell.angle_alpha   90.00
_cell.angle_beta   90.00
_cell.angle_gamma   90.00
#
_symmetry.space_group_name_H-M   'P 1'
#
loop_
_entity.id
_entity.type
_entity.pdbx_description
1 polymer ?
#
loop_
_entity_poly.entity_id
_entity_poly.type
_entity_poly.pdbx_seq_one_letter_code
_entity_poly.pdbx_strand_id
1 'polypeptide(L)' 'MADESSALETAVLFRLPFSFAKRHHVVIEANQQGWQLYYCGQLSAIVLAEVRR' A
#
# COMPACT_ATOMS: atom_id res chain seq x y z
N MET A 1 -25.41 -8.71 17.23
CA MET A 1 -24.74 -8.53 15.93
C MET A 1 -23.71 -7.45 16.15
N ALA A 2 -22.46 -7.87 16.40
CA ALA A 2 -21.40 -6.95 16.78
C ALA A 2 -20.86 -6.27 15.52
N ASP A 3 -20.65 -4.97 15.65
CA ASP A 3 -20.26 -4.01 14.63
C ASP A 3 -18.84 -4.32 14.09
N GLU A 4 -18.76 -5.09 13.01
CA GLU A 4 -17.50 -5.34 12.26
C GLU A 4 -17.02 -4.11 11.47
N SER A 5 -17.77 -3.00 11.50
CA SER A 5 -17.47 -1.82 10.69
C SER A 5 -16.40 -0.90 11.30
N SER A 6 -16.15 -1.03 12.61
CA SER A 6 -15.27 -0.13 13.36
C SER A 6 -13.79 -0.58 13.47
N ALA A 7 -13.39 -1.68 12.81
CA ALA A 7 -11.99 -2.17 12.86
C ALA A 7 -11.08 -1.57 11.75
N LEU A 8 -11.65 -0.90 10.75
CA LEU A 8 -10.92 -0.26 9.65
C LEU A 8 -10.52 1.19 9.97
N GLU A 9 -11.07 1.81 11.01
CA GLU A 9 -10.93 3.25 11.26
C GLU A 9 -9.59 3.66 11.87
N THR A 10 -8.69 2.73 12.19
CA THR A 10 -7.34 3.08 12.68
C THR A 10 -6.28 2.05 12.32
N ALA A 11 -6.47 1.30 11.23
CA ALA A 11 -5.32 0.65 10.60
C ALA A 11 -4.49 1.79 10.02
N VAL A 12 -3.36 2.12 10.66
CA VAL A 12 -2.36 3.08 10.16
C VAL A 12 -2.23 2.82 8.67
N LEU A 13 -2.84 3.70 7.86
CA LEU A 13 -2.93 3.51 6.42
C LEU A 13 -1.50 3.69 5.92
N PHE A 14 -0.76 2.58 5.87
CA PHE A 14 0.54 2.53 5.22
C PHE A 14 0.25 2.97 3.79
N ARG A 15 0.63 4.21 3.48
CA ARG A 15 0.40 4.86 2.20
C ARG A 15 1.73 5.41 1.77
N LEU A 16 2.09 5.09 0.53
CA LEU A 16 3.28 5.66 -0.07
C LEU A 16 3.08 7.18 -0.22
N PRO A 17 4.12 7.99 0.02
CA PRO A 17 4.09 9.40 -0.33
C PRO A 17 3.71 9.56 -1.81
N PHE A 18 2.80 10.49 -2.11
CA PHE A 18 2.31 10.68 -3.48
C PHE A 18 3.44 10.89 -4.50
N SER A 19 4.48 11.64 -4.12
CA SER A 19 5.65 11.88 -4.97
C SER A 19 6.41 10.59 -5.30
N PHE A 20 6.53 9.67 -4.34
CA PHE A 20 7.17 8.37 -4.52
C PHE A 20 6.32 7.48 -5.43
N ALA A 21 5.03 7.35 -5.12
CA ALA A 21 4.06 6.58 -5.90
C ALA A 21 4.02 7.03 -7.37
N LYS A 22 3.97 8.35 -7.60
CA LYS A 22 3.95 8.93 -8.95
C LYS A 22 5.27 8.74 -9.70
N ARG A 23 6.42 8.94 -9.04
CA ARG A 23 7.74 8.83 -9.67
C ARG A 23 8.07 7.39 -10.06
N HIS A 24 7.68 6.43 -9.24
CA HIS A 24 7.99 5.02 -9.43
C HIS A 24 6.81 4.21 -9.98
N HIS A 25 5.68 4.85 -10.26
CA HIS A 25 4.46 4.22 -10.76
C HIS A 25 4.00 3.03 -9.91
N VAL A 26 3.99 3.21 -8.59
CA VAL A 26 3.61 2.18 -7.61
C VAL A 26 2.55 2.68 -6.64
N VAL A 27 1.61 1.80 -6.24
CA VAL A 27 0.56 2.11 -5.27
C VAL A 27 0.35 0.91 -4.36
N ILE A 28 0.08 1.16 -3.08
CA ILE A 28 -0.29 0.12 -2.12
C ILE A 28 -1.75 0.27 -1.69
N GLU A 29 -2.43 -0.85 -1.53
CA GLU A 29 -3.82 -0.92 -1.10
C GLU A 29 -3.97 -2.05 -0.09
N ALA A 30 -4.73 -1.80 0.99
CA ALA A 30 -5.14 -2.83 1.92
C ALA A 30 -6.44 -3.47 1.41
N ASN A 31 -6.46 -4.79 1.29
CA ASN A 31 -7.62 -5.58 0.92
C ASN A 31 -7.85 -6.72 1.93
N GLN A 32 -8.85 -7.57 1.69
CA GLN A 32 -9.18 -8.70 2.58
C GLN A 32 -8.07 -9.76 2.69
N GLN A 33 -7.15 -9.82 1.74
CA GLN A 33 -6.02 -10.76 1.70
C GLN A 33 -4.72 -10.15 2.26
N GLY A 34 -4.75 -8.89 2.67
CA GLY A 34 -3.60 -8.16 3.21
C GLY A 34 -3.24 -6.95 2.36
N TRP A 35 -1.93 -6.68 2.25
CA TRP A 35 -1.41 -5.54 1.49
C TRP A 35 -1.04 -5.95 0.07
N GLN A 36 -1.55 -5.21 -0.90
CA GLN A 36 -1.26 -5.43 -2.31
C GLN A 36 -0.50 -4.23 -2.90
N LEU A 37 0.60 -4.54 -3.61
CA LEU A 37 1.40 -3.55 -4.34
C LEU A 37 1.06 -3.64 -5.83
N TYR A 38 0.52 -2.55 -6.38
CA TYR A 38 0.30 -2.37 -7.81
C TYR A 38 1.47 -1.60 -8.41
N TYR A 39 1.85 -1.95 -9.64
CA TYR A 39 2.92 -1.28 -10.37
C TYR A 39 2.66 -1.24 -11.87
N CYS A 40 3.25 -0.27 -12.56
CA CYS A 40 3.23 -0.19 -14.02
C CYS A 40 4.64 -0.32 -14.59
N GLY A 41 4.82 -1.18 -15.60
CA GLY A 41 6.11 -1.41 -16.24
C GLY A 41 7.04 -2.30 -15.41
N GLN A 42 8.33 -1.98 -15.40
CA GLN A 42 9.35 -2.80 -14.76
C GLN A 42 9.61 -2.33 -13.33
N LEU A 43 9.47 -3.23 -12.36
CA LEU A 43 9.65 -2.91 -10.95
C LEU A 43 11.14 -3.02 -10.57
N SER A 44 11.66 -1.99 -9.91
CA SER A 44 13.04 -1.98 -9.41
C SER A 44 13.13 -2.62 -8.02
N ALA A 45 14.17 -3.43 -7.79
CA ALA A 45 14.46 -4.01 -6.49
C ALA A 45 14.66 -2.94 -5.39
N ILE A 46 15.20 -1.77 -5.75
CA ILE A 46 15.37 -0.65 -4.83
C ILE A 46 14.01 -0.10 -4.38
N VAL A 47 13.06 0.01 -5.30
CA VAL A 47 11.70 0.47 -5.00
C VAL A 47 10.99 -0.51 -4.06
N LEU A 48 11.12 -1.82 -4.31
CA LEU A 48 10.58 -2.86 -3.43
C LEU A 48 11.17 -2.79 -2.02
N ALA A 49 12.49 -2.59 -1.91
CA ALA A 49 13.15 -2.46 -0.62
C ALA A 49 12.68 -1.23 0.16
N GLU A 50 12.41 -0.12 -0.53
CA GLU A 50 11.89 1.11 0.09
C GLU A 50 10.44 0.95 0.54
N VAL A 51 9.59 0.29 -0.26
CA VAL A 51 8.18 0.03 0.11
C VAL A 51 8.06 -0.90 1.34
N ARG A 52 9.05 -1.76 1.60
CA ARG A 52 9.02 -2.69 2.74
C ARG A 52 9.43 -2.06 4.08
N ARG A 53 10.10 -0.91 4.08
CA ARG A 53 10.63 -0.28 5.30
C ARG A 53 9.53 0.14 6.25
#